data_AF-A0A2M7CDY6-F1
#
_entry.id   AF-A0A2M7CDY6-F1
#
_cell.length_a   1.000
_cell.length_b   1.000
_cell.length_c   1.000
_cell.angle_alpha   90.00
_cell.angle_beta   90.00
_cell.angle_gamma   90.00
#
_symmetry.space_group_name_H-M   'P 1'
#
loop_
_entity.id
_entity.type
_entity.pdbx_description
1 polymer ?
#
loop_
_entity_poly.entity_id
_entity_poly.type
_entity_poly.pdbx_seq_one_letter_code
_entity_poly.pdbx_strand_id
1 'polypeptide(L)'
;MLRECAKYGIDAVAVSELSQKAGKKKPDEIKKSFSGLKGTLENVGKGKFSPWSPPKPIFANFGSSQDAQWWERRQAVAYIFGIHPIFALMSPELSEEKLIELANLGAGLGFTSETLNKVIADISK
;
A
#
# COMPACT_ATOMS: atom_id res chain seq x y z
N MET A 1 3.71 6.82 16.30
CA MET A 1 4.63 5.69 16.02
C MET A 1 5.62 6.06 14.92
N LEU A 2 5.16 6.42 13.71
CA LEU A 2 6.02 6.83 12.58
C LEU A 2 7.04 7.93 12.92
N ARG A 3 6.61 9.00 13.60
CA ARG A 3 7.51 10.08 14.06
C ARG A 3 8.63 9.57 14.98
N GLU A 4 8.35 8.57 15.81
CA GLU A 4 9.37 8.00 16.70
C GLU A 4 10.29 7.06 15.91
N CYS A 5 9.79 6.25 14.98
CA CYS A 5 10.66 5.46 14.09
C CYS A 5 11.64 6.36 13.31
N ALA A 6 11.16 7.49 12.80
CA ALA A 6 11.99 8.47 12.09
C ALA A 6 13.09 9.09 12.97
N LYS A 7 12.79 9.42 14.24
CA LYS A 7 13.80 9.94 15.18
C LYS A 7 14.95 8.98 15.44
N TYR A 8 14.68 7.67 15.41
CA TYR A 8 15.68 6.63 15.65
C TYR A 8 16.31 6.11 14.35
N GLY A 9 15.91 6.63 13.18
CA GLY A 9 16.40 6.15 11.88
C GLY A 9 16.03 4.72 11.56
N ILE A 10 14.91 4.22 12.12
CA ILE A 10 14.47 2.83 11.96
C ILE A 10 13.26 2.78 11.01
N ASP A 11 13.26 1.82 10.10
CA ASP A 11 12.13 1.58 9.22
C ASP A 11 10.88 1.12 9.99
N ALA A 12 9.74 1.75 9.70
CA ALA A 12 8.49 1.49 10.40
C ALA A 12 7.90 0.11 10.08
N VAL A 13 8.14 -0.42 8.87
CA VAL A 13 7.69 -1.76 8.48
C VAL A 13 8.48 -2.81 9.25
N ALA A 14 9.79 -2.64 9.33
CA ALA A 14 10.67 -3.48 10.14
C ALA A 14 10.29 -3.49 11.63
N VAL A 15 10.02 -2.30 12.20
CA VAL A 15 9.53 -2.18 13.59
C VAL A 15 8.23 -2.95 13.78
N SER A 16 7.28 -2.84 12.84
CA SER A 16 6.00 -3.54 12.92
C SER A 16 6.18 -5.06 12.95
N GLU A 17 6.94 -5.61 12.00
CA GLU A 17 7.14 -7.07 11.89
C GLU A 17 7.90 -7.62 13.09
N LEU A 18 9.01 -7.01 13.48
CA LEU A 18 9.85 -7.49 14.56
C LEU A 18 9.18 -7.32 15.94
N SER A 19 8.40 -6.24 16.13
CA SER A 19 7.62 -6.07 17.36
C SER A 19 6.51 -7.11 17.48
N GLN A 20 5.88 -7.47 16.35
CA GLN A 20 4.88 -8.53 16.31
C GLN A 20 5.50 -9.89 16.62
N LYS A 21 6.67 -10.22 16.03
CA LYS A 21 7.44 -11.44 16.37
C LYS A 21 7.81 -11.48 17.86
N ALA A 22 8.14 -10.33 18.44
CA ALA A 22 8.45 -10.21 19.86
C ALA A 22 7.20 -10.14 20.79
N GLY A 23 5.99 -10.28 20.25
CA GLY A 23 4.74 -10.25 21.02
C GLY A 23 4.33 -8.89 21.59
N LYS A 24 4.98 -7.79 21.16
CA LYS A 24 4.74 -6.44 21.69
C LYS A 24 3.56 -5.80 20.99
N LYS A 25 2.48 -5.54 21.73
CA LYS A 25 1.23 -4.98 21.18
C LYS A 25 0.97 -3.54 21.60
N LYS A 26 1.57 -3.09 22.71
CA LYS A 26 1.35 -1.74 23.24
C LYS A 26 2.36 -0.74 22.65
N PRO A 27 1.92 0.48 22.30
CA PRO A 27 2.80 1.50 21.73
C PRO A 27 4.06 1.79 22.55
N ASP A 28 3.96 1.80 23.88
CA ASP A 28 5.08 2.15 24.75
C ASP A 28 6.08 1.01 24.93
N GLU A 29 5.62 -0.25 24.84
CA GLU A 29 6.49 -1.43 24.82
C GLU A 29 7.29 -1.51 23.51
N ILE A 30 6.66 -1.14 22.39
CA ILE A 30 7.29 -1.07 21.08
C ILE A 30 8.39 0.00 21.08
N LYS A 31 8.11 1.22 21.56
CA LYS A 31 9.10 2.30 21.64
C LYS A 31 10.33 1.93 22.47
N LYS A 32 10.11 1.29 23.63
CA LYS A 32 11.21 0.83 24.51
C LYS A 32 12.10 -0.22 23.84
N SER A 33 11.64 -0.86 22.76
CA SER A 33 12.38 -1.90 22.07
C SER A 33 13.26 -1.42 20.91
N PHE A 34 13.20 -0.14 20.56
CA PHE A 34 13.90 0.42 19.38
C PHE A 34 15.41 0.18 19.39
N SER A 35 16.06 0.32 20.54
CA SER A 35 17.51 0.12 20.68
C SER A 35 17.95 -1.35 20.54
N GLY A 36 17.04 -2.31 20.74
CA GLY A 36 17.34 -3.75 20.72
C GLY A 36 16.74 -4.48 19.52
N LEU A 37 16.11 -3.77 18.59
CA LEU A 37 15.44 -4.35 17.43
C LEU A 37 16.48 -4.90 16.44
N LYS A 38 16.64 -6.22 16.43
CA LYS A 38 17.46 -6.98 15.48
C LYS A 38 16.69 -8.21 15.02
N GLY A 39 16.81 -8.53 13.74
CA GLY A 39 16.22 -9.74 13.18
C GLY A 39 16.06 -9.68 11.68
N THR A 40 15.74 -10.83 11.11
CA THR A 40 15.45 -10.96 9.68
C THR A 40 14.00 -10.59 9.43
N LEU A 41 13.79 -9.77 8.42
CA LEU A 41 12.47 -9.44 7.91
C LEU A 41 12.10 -10.51 6.88
N GLU A 42 11.04 -11.25 7.16
CA GLU A 42 10.59 -12.35 6.32
C GLU A 42 9.58 -11.89 5.28
N ASN A 43 8.92 -10.75 5.49
CA ASN A 43 7.82 -10.31 4.63
C ASN A 43 8.16 -9.08 3.77
N VAL A 44 9.36 -8.51 3.92
CA VAL A 44 9.80 -7.39 3.07
C VAL A 44 9.89 -7.86 1.62
N GLY A 45 9.09 -7.25 0.76
CA GLY A 45 9.03 -7.56 -0.66
C GLY A 45 8.24 -8.82 -1.03
N LYS A 46 7.61 -9.52 -0.07
CA LYS A 46 6.74 -10.69 -0.35
C LYS A 46 5.29 -10.32 -0.63
N GLY A 47 4.91 -9.05 -0.48
CA GLY A 47 3.58 -8.56 -0.84
C GLY A 47 3.42 -8.43 -2.36
N LYS A 48 2.16 -8.44 -2.82
CA LYS A 48 1.81 -8.24 -4.25
C LYS A 48 2.28 -6.89 -4.80
N PHE A 49 2.32 -5.88 -3.94
CA PHE A 49 2.73 -4.53 -4.25
C PHE A 49 3.89 -4.09 -3.35
N SER A 50 4.53 -2.97 -3.71
CA SER A 50 5.73 -2.46 -3.04
C SER A 50 5.59 -2.47 -1.51
N PRO A 51 6.58 -3.01 -0.76
CA PRO A 51 6.55 -3.02 0.71
C PRO A 51 6.59 -1.62 1.32
N TRP A 52 6.94 -0.61 0.52
CA TRP A 52 6.97 0.80 0.89
C TRP A 52 5.62 1.50 0.71
N SER A 53 4.65 0.83 0.07
CA SER A 53 3.27 1.31 0.06
C SER A 53 2.59 0.84 1.35
N PRO A 54 1.82 1.72 2.02
CA PRO A 54 1.06 1.34 3.20
C PRO A 54 0.15 0.14 2.91
N PRO A 55 -0.13 -0.76 3.86
CA PRO A 55 -1.06 -1.88 3.64
C PRO A 55 -2.54 -1.45 3.65
N LYS A 56 -2.83 -0.21 4.05
CA LYS A 56 -4.16 0.38 4.12
C LYS A 56 -4.09 1.87 3.86
N PRO A 57 -5.20 2.54 3.49
CA PRO A 57 -5.16 3.96 3.21
C PRO A 57 -4.79 4.75 4.47
N ILE A 58 -3.93 5.76 4.31
CA ILE A 58 -3.51 6.64 5.41
C ILE A 58 -4.50 7.80 5.59
N PHE A 59 -5.05 8.31 4.49
CA PHE A 59 -5.91 9.49 4.46
C PHE A 59 -7.40 9.17 4.27
N ALA A 60 -7.73 7.91 3.96
CA ALA A 60 -9.09 7.44 3.86
C ALA A 60 -9.31 6.38 4.94
N ASN A 61 -10.27 6.61 5.83
CA ASN A 61 -10.61 5.68 6.90
C ASN A 61 -12.11 5.40 6.78
N PHE A 62 -12.47 4.31 6.11
CA PHE A 62 -13.88 3.90 5.95
C PHE A 62 -14.30 2.86 7.01
N GLY A 63 -13.40 2.53 7.94
CA GLY A 63 -13.74 1.84 9.18
C GLY A 63 -14.03 0.35 9.01
N SER A 64 -13.61 -0.27 7.90
CA SER A 64 -13.93 -1.68 7.64
C SER A 64 -12.78 -2.43 6.95
N SER A 65 -12.92 -3.76 6.83
CA SER A 65 -12.03 -4.62 6.03
C SER A 65 -12.05 -4.29 4.53
N GLN A 66 -13.04 -3.52 4.08
CA GLN A 66 -13.09 -2.98 2.72
C GLN A 66 -11.96 -1.99 2.46
N ASP A 67 -11.41 -1.32 3.49
CA ASP A 67 -10.34 -0.33 3.33
C ASP A 67 -9.07 -0.97 2.75
N ALA A 68 -8.74 -2.19 3.18
CA ALA A 68 -7.58 -2.93 2.69
C ALA A 68 -7.78 -3.41 1.24
N GLN A 69 -8.94 -4.00 0.93
CA GLN A 69 -9.26 -4.49 -0.42
C GLN A 69 -9.39 -3.34 -1.42
N TRP A 70 -10.06 -2.25 -1.03
CA TRP A 70 -10.16 -1.02 -1.81
C TRP A 70 -8.77 -0.46 -2.13
N TRP A 71 -7.90 -0.44 -1.12
CA TRP A 71 -6.55 0.07 -1.29
C TRP A 71 -5.67 -0.85 -2.14
N GLU A 72 -5.77 -2.16 -1.98
CA GLU A 72 -5.10 -3.14 -2.83
C GLU A 72 -5.51 -2.98 -4.30
N ARG A 73 -6.81 -2.81 -4.57
CA ARG A 73 -7.32 -2.50 -5.91
C ARG A 73 -6.73 -1.20 -6.44
N ARG A 74 -6.65 -0.16 -5.61
CA ARG A 74 -6.12 1.14 -6.04
C ARG A 74 -4.62 1.10 -6.32
N GLN A 75 -3.85 0.26 -5.62
CA GLN A 75 -2.45 -0.02 -5.95
C GLN A 75 -2.32 -0.76 -7.29
N ALA A 76 -3.19 -1.74 -7.56
CA ALA A 76 -3.23 -2.46 -8.84
C ALA A 76 -3.51 -1.52 -10.02
N VAL A 77 -4.51 -0.64 -9.87
CA VAL A 77 -4.84 0.40 -10.86
C VAL A 77 -3.65 1.33 -11.06
N ALA A 78 -3.05 1.83 -9.98
CA ALA A 78 -1.89 2.72 -10.07
C ALA A 78 -0.74 2.04 -10.83
N TYR A 79 -0.48 0.76 -10.57
CA TYR A 79 0.54 -0.01 -11.29
C TYR A 79 0.25 -0.14 -12.79
N ILE A 80 -0.99 -0.47 -13.17
CA ILE A 80 -1.40 -0.62 -14.58
C ILE A 80 -1.21 0.68 -15.37
N PHE A 81 -1.58 1.82 -14.77
CA PHE A 81 -1.50 3.12 -15.42
C PHE A 81 -0.14 3.83 -15.20
N GLY A 82 0.84 3.16 -14.58
CA GLY A 82 2.18 3.74 -14.34
C GLY A 82 2.19 4.90 -13.33
N ILE A 83 1.22 4.93 -12.43
CA ILE A 83 1.07 5.95 -11.40
C ILE A 83 1.73 5.46 -10.12
N HIS A 84 2.55 6.32 -9.49
CA HIS A 84 3.09 5.99 -8.18
C HIS A 84 1.94 5.85 -7.15
N PRO A 85 1.86 4.76 -6.35
CA PRO A 85 0.73 4.50 -5.46
C PRO A 85 0.40 5.66 -4.50
N ILE A 86 1.42 6.37 -4.00
CA ILE A 86 1.23 7.56 -3.15
C ILE A 86 0.43 8.66 -3.88
N PHE A 87 0.64 8.89 -5.17
CA PHE A 87 -0.15 9.86 -5.93
C PHE A 87 -1.58 9.37 -6.12
N ALA A 88 -1.81 8.08 -6.37
CA ALA A 88 -3.15 7.51 -6.44
C ALA A 88 -3.92 7.65 -5.10
N LEU A 89 -3.21 7.60 -3.97
CA LEU A 89 -3.79 7.85 -2.64
C LEU A 89 -4.16 9.33 -2.42
N MET A 90 -3.33 10.26 -2.90
CA MET A 90 -3.51 11.70 -2.70
C MET A 90 -4.47 12.34 -3.71
N SER A 91 -4.76 11.65 -4.82
CA SER A 91 -5.65 12.11 -5.88
C SER A 91 -6.93 11.28 -5.93
N PRO A 92 -7.87 11.43 -4.98
CA PRO A 92 -9.16 10.73 -5.02
C PRO A 92 -9.99 11.07 -6.26
N GLU A 93 -9.73 12.21 -6.91
CA GLU A 93 -10.35 12.65 -8.15
C GLU A 93 -9.99 11.80 -9.38
N LEU A 94 -8.92 11.01 -9.31
CA LEU A 94 -8.55 10.02 -10.33
C LEU A 94 -9.37 8.75 -10.11
N SER A 95 -10.57 8.73 -10.69
CA SER A 95 -11.40 7.52 -10.77
C SER A 95 -10.88 6.58 -11.87
N GLU A 96 -11.27 5.31 -11.80
CA GLU A 96 -10.89 4.32 -12.81
C GLU A 96 -11.46 4.68 -14.19
N GLU A 97 -12.67 5.25 -14.23
CA GLU A 97 -13.31 5.71 -15.46
C GLU A 97 -12.48 6.81 -16.13
N LYS A 98 -12.02 7.80 -15.37
CA LYS A 98 -11.16 8.87 -15.91
C LYS A 98 -9.83 8.33 -16.39
N LEU A 99 -9.23 7.36 -15.70
CA LEU A 99 -7.98 6.75 -16.12
C LEU A 99 -8.15 5.96 -17.43
N ILE A 100 -9.26 5.23 -17.58
CA ILE A 100 -9.62 4.54 -18.81
C ILE A 100 -9.84 5.55 -19.95
N GLU A 101 -10.58 6.63 -19.69
CA GLU A 101 -10.81 7.69 -20.67
C GLU A 101 -9.48 8.29 -21.15
N LEU A 102 -8.60 8.69 -20.23
CA LEU A 102 -7.28 9.25 -20.55
C LEU A 102 -6.41 8.26 -21.34
N ALA A 103 -6.40 6.98 -20.97
CA ALA A 103 -5.65 5.97 -21.69
C ALA A 103 -6.19 5.75 -23.11
N ASN A 104 -7.51 5.81 -23.29
CA ASN A 104 -8.12 5.71 -24.61
C ASN A 104 -7.84 6.94 -25.48
N LEU A 105 -7.84 8.14 -24.90
CA LEU A 105 -7.46 9.36 -25.61
C LEU A 105 -6.01 9.29 -26.11
N GLY A 106 -5.09 8.77 -25.30
CA GLY A 106 -3.67 8.69 -25.67
C GLY A 106 -3.31 7.51 -26.59
N ALA A 107 -3.88 6.32 -26.33
CA ALA A 107 -3.47 5.08 -26.99
C ALA A 107 -4.45 4.58 -28.06
N GLY A 108 -5.71 5.04 -28.06
CA GLY A 108 -6.73 4.61 -29.02
C GLY A 108 -7.13 3.13 -28.94
N LEU A 109 -6.79 2.43 -27.86
CA LEU A 109 -6.88 0.97 -27.76
C LEU A 109 -8.28 0.44 -27.38
N GLY A 110 -9.26 1.30 -27.07
CA GLY A 110 -10.59 0.86 -26.66
C GLY A 110 -10.58 0.08 -25.33
N PHE A 111 -9.74 0.49 -24.39
CA PHE A 111 -9.71 -0.03 -23.02
C PHE A 111 -11.09 0.11 -22.38
N THR A 112 -11.59 -0.99 -21.80
CA THR A 112 -12.88 -1.03 -21.11
C THR A 112 -12.68 -1.36 -19.63
N SER A 113 -13.70 -1.07 -18.81
CA SER A 113 -13.71 -1.48 -17.41
C SER A 113 -13.64 -3.00 -17.25
N GLU A 114 -14.17 -3.77 -18.20
CA GLU A 114 -14.07 -5.23 -18.20
C GLU A 114 -12.62 -5.69 -18.39
N THR A 115 -11.89 -5.09 -19.34
CA THR A 115 -10.46 -5.35 -19.54
C THR A 115 -9.66 -4.99 -18.30
N LEU A 116 -9.92 -3.81 -17.71
CA LEU A 116 -9.26 -3.39 -16.47
C LEU A 116 -9.49 -4.39 -15.34
N ASN A 117 -10.74 -4.86 -15.15
CA ASN A 117 -11.08 -5.84 -14.13
C ASN A 117 -10.34 -7.17 -14.31
N LYS A 118 -10.22 -7.66 -15.56
CA LYS A 118 -9.47 -8.88 -15.87
C LYS A 118 -7.99 -8.73 -15.53
N VAL A 119 -7.37 -7.62 -15.93
CA VAL A 119 -5.95 -7.36 -15.65
C VAL A 119 -5.70 -7.23 -14.15
N ILE A 120 -6.54 -6.50 -13.41
CA ILE A 120 -6.44 -6.40 -11.95
C ILE A 120 -6.52 -7.78 -11.32
N ALA A 121 -7.48 -8.61 -11.72
CA ALA A 121 -7.62 -9.97 -11.21
C ALA A 121 -6.38 -10.84 -11.50
N ASP A 122 -5.69 -10.63 -12.62
CA ASP A 122 -4.48 -11.38 -12.96
C ASP A 122 -3.25 -10.95 -12.14
N ILE A 123 -3.06 -9.64 -11.91
CA ILE A 123 -1.90 -9.13 -11.16
C ILE A 123 -2.10 -9.16 -9.64
N SER A 124 -3.34 -9.36 -9.19
CA SER A 124 -3.68 -9.44 -7.76
C SER A 124 -3.76 -10.89 -7.27
N LYS A 125 -3.29 -11.88 -8.05
CA LYS A 125 -3.18 -13.28 -7.64
C LYS A 125 -2.01 -13.50 -6.67
#